data_AF-A0ABD3PCM5-F1
#
_entry.id   AF-A0ABD3PCM5-F1
#
_cell.length_a   1.000
_cell.length_b   1.000
_cell.length_c   1.000
_cell.angle_alpha   90.00
_cell.angle_beta   90.00
_cell.angle_gamma   90.00
#
_symmetry.space_group_name_H-M   'P 1'
#
loop_
_entity.id
_entity.type
_entity.pdbx_description
1 polymer ?
#
loop_
_entity_poly.entity_id
_entity_poly.type
_entity_poly.pdbx_seq_one_letter_code
_entity_poly.pdbx_strand_id
1 'polypeptide(L)'
;MLENQAFGWLKLSIKGLGGSTPPSIAGSPRNSAAIGACSDPAVLVGGLSRDFDAVLRHASSSSSSSSSSSAVAAAPPENSPASSSSCPPEGVSSTTSGDGTVVVVDDDGASAPTTSYADRLDDLTARLDRIKTLLYEERSGASSGAYRPGDWTPSIARGVFESFTTTASPAAVESSGDDDDDDAPPLHALLPRMVNDLPLLPFEARKSVSAIFNYLLVCGLDGADARQFAGVSTAFAAYVLGRADEIIGRLVRAHDSEATTAAGGGGSRVDITLLCGSMLRSSLRHASIYGWMLSDGNCERLVYPFLDRHVHDPNFDVSSDALETVRVMFTGSASSNAASGIGMGNASAEEHRQVMEGIASDFLNRKYGDVIDDRVNRKCLSPDANYMTRRMTLQLLSSILLNRANYNVMMMYISSSRNLVTILCLLRDPSPHITLDAFQVFKIFVANPNKPPEVVKILFDNKVKLVKYLEGLHKERESSDDQYRDEKQLVISTLERLQI
;
A
#
# COMPACT_ATOMS: atom_id res chain seq x y z
N MET A 1 21.93 -10.32 -0.75
CA MET A 1 22.81 -9.86 -1.85
C MET A 1 22.00 -9.78 -3.14
N LEU A 2 21.39 -8.62 -3.46
CA LEU A 2 20.91 -8.29 -4.82
C LEU A 2 20.50 -6.80 -5.00
N GLU A 3 21.05 -5.87 -4.22
CA GLU A 3 20.72 -4.42 -4.31
C GLU A 3 21.82 -3.55 -4.94
N ASN A 4 23.04 -4.06 -5.12
CA ASN A 4 24.22 -3.25 -5.47
C ASN A 4 24.49 -3.04 -6.97
N GLN A 5 23.53 -3.26 -7.87
CA GLN A 5 23.73 -3.05 -9.33
C GLN A 5 22.93 -1.89 -9.95
N ALA A 6 21.95 -1.30 -9.25
CA ALA A 6 21.11 -0.23 -9.82
C ALA A 6 21.78 1.16 -9.92
N PHE A 7 22.89 1.39 -9.20
CA PHE A 7 23.48 2.74 -9.02
C PHE A 7 24.73 3.03 -9.86
N GLY A 8 25.09 2.15 -10.80
CA GLY A 8 26.33 2.28 -11.58
C GLY A 8 26.36 3.48 -12.55
N TRP A 9 25.24 3.77 -13.23
CA TRP A 9 25.19 4.79 -14.28
C TRP A 9 25.12 6.22 -13.74
N LEU A 10 24.54 6.44 -12.55
CA LEU A 10 24.41 7.78 -11.96
C LEU A 10 25.77 8.44 -11.65
N LYS A 11 26.82 7.65 -11.40
CA LYS A 11 28.17 8.15 -11.06
C LYS A 11 28.92 8.77 -12.24
N LEU A 12 28.55 8.49 -13.49
CA LEU A 12 29.28 9.03 -14.65
C LEU A 12 28.80 10.42 -15.10
N SER A 13 27.53 10.79 -14.84
CA SER A 13 26.98 12.09 -15.24
C SER A 13 27.42 13.27 -14.36
N ILE A 14 27.99 13.02 -13.17
CA ILE A 14 28.31 14.04 -12.16
C ILE A 14 29.61 14.82 -12.46
N LYS A 15 30.36 14.46 -13.51
CA LYS A 15 31.70 15.02 -13.78
C LYS A 15 31.76 16.29 -14.65
N GLY A 16 30.62 16.91 -14.95
CA GLY A 16 30.59 18.14 -15.75
C GLY A 16 29.42 19.06 -15.42
N LEU A 17 29.70 20.12 -14.65
CA LEU A 17 29.22 21.51 -14.79
C LEU A 17 29.31 22.22 -13.43
N GLY A 18 30.23 23.16 -13.32
CA GLY A 18 30.38 24.00 -12.13
C GLY A 18 29.62 25.32 -12.26
N GLY A 19 28.96 25.73 -11.17
CA GLY A 19 28.71 27.11 -10.77
C GLY A 19 28.22 28.12 -11.82
N SER A 20 26.90 28.30 -11.88
CA SER A 20 26.31 29.64 -11.98
C SER A 20 24.93 29.67 -11.31
N THR A 21 24.59 30.80 -10.69
CA THR A 21 23.28 31.03 -10.04
C THR A 21 22.15 31.04 -11.07
N PRO A 22 21.04 30.31 -10.85
CA PRO A 22 19.93 30.32 -11.80
C PRO A 22 19.16 31.66 -11.74
N PRO A 23 18.73 32.21 -12.88
CA PRO A 23 17.89 33.41 -12.91
C PRO A 23 16.45 33.09 -12.50
N SER A 24 15.78 34.07 -11.88
CA SER A 24 14.35 34.02 -11.59
C SER A 24 13.52 34.06 -12.89
N ILE A 25 13.16 32.89 -13.43
CA ILE A 25 12.27 32.78 -14.60
C ILE A 25 10.82 32.98 -14.14
N ALA A 26 10.17 34.02 -14.64
CA ALA A 26 8.75 34.25 -14.43
C ALA A 26 7.90 33.30 -15.30
N GLY A 27 7.60 32.11 -14.76
CA GLY A 27 6.72 31.12 -15.39
C GLY A 27 7.06 29.69 -14.98
N SER A 28 6.06 28.81 -14.95
CA SER A 28 6.30 27.38 -14.73
C SER A 28 7.07 26.80 -15.93
N PRO A 29 8.18 26.06 -15.73
CA PRO A 29 8.94 25.47 -16.83
C PRO A 29 8.06 24.49 -17.61
N ARG A 30 8.15 24.56 -18.94
CA ARG A 30 7.49 23.64 -19.89
C ARG A 30 8.57 22.84 -20.60
N ASN A 31 8.27 21.60 -20.97
CA ASN A 31 9.22 20.59 -21.45
C ASN A 31 10.14 19.98 -20.38
N SER A 32 10.47 18.71 -20.59
CA SER A 32 11.29 17.87 -19.70
C SER A 32 12.66 18.48 -19.35
N ALA A 33 13.33 19.16 -20.29
CA ALA A 33 14.65 19.75 -20.03
C ALA A 33 14.59 20.94 -19.06
N ALA A 34 13.60 21.84 -19.23
CA ALA A 34 13.39 22.96 -18.32
C ALA A 34 12.86 22.50 -16.95
N ILE A 35 12.04 21.45 -16.93
CA ILE A 35 11.55 20.82 -15.70
C ILE A 35 12.71 20.19 -14.92
N GLY A 36 13.57 19.41 -15.59
CA GLY A 36 14.75 18.77 -14.98
C GLY A 36 15.78 19.75 -14.43
N ALA A 37 15.91 20.94 -15.03
CA ALA A 37 16.75 22.02 -14.53
C ALA A 37 16.15 22.80 -13.34
N CYS A 38 14.87 22.60 -13.02
CA CYS A 38 14.21 23.30 -11.92
C CYS A 38 14.60 22.68 -10.57
N SER A 39 14.81 23.54 -9.57
CA SER A 39 15.14 23.16 -8.18
C SER A 39 14.18 23.78 -7.15
N ASP A 40 13.13 24.47 -7.60
CA ASP A 40 12.11 25.08 -6.74
C ASP A 40 10.87 24.17 -6.66
N PRO A 41 10.56 23.59 -5.48
CA PRO A 41 9.37 22.76 -5.28
C PRO A 41 8.05 23.47 -5.59
N ALA A 42 7.91 24.75 -5.25
CA ALA A 42 6.66 25.49 -5.42
C ALA A 42 6.36 25.73 -6.91
N VAL A 43 7.39 26.02 -7.71
CA VAL A 43 7.28 26.15 -9.16
C VAL A 43 6.94 24.80 -9.81
N LEU A 44 7.58 23.71 -9.37
CA LEU A 44 7.28 22.35 -9.86
C LEU A 44 5.86 21.91 -9.51
N VAL A 45 5.40 22.12 -8.28
CA VAL A 45 4.05 21.73 -7.83
C VAL A 45 2.96 22.63 -8.43
N GLY A 46 3.23 23.94 -8.58
CA GLY A 46 2.33 24.86 -9.27
C GLY A 46 2.14 24.53 -10.75
N GLY A 47 3.18 24.02 -11.43
CA GLY A 47 3.06 23.41 -12.75
C GLY A 47 2.23 22.12 -12.73
N LEU A 48 2.56 21.21 -11.79
CA LEU A 48 1.91 19.92 -11.63
C LEU A 48 0.39 20.04 -11.44
N SER A 49 -0.08 20.97 -10.62
CA SER A 49 -1.52 21.19 -10.45
C SER A 49 -2.20 21.54 -11.76
N ARG A 50 -1.63 22.47 -12.56
CA ARG A 50 -2.21 22.91 -13.83
C ARG A 50 -2.28 21.78 -14.87
N ASP A 51 -1.23 20.96 -14.92
CA ASP A 51 -1.16 19.83 -15.83
C ASP A 51 -2.15 18.73 -15.39
N PHE A 52 -2.28 18.47 -14.09
CA PHE A 52 -3.25 17.53 -13.52
C PHE A 52 -4.72 17.99 -13.68
N ASP A 53 -5.01 19.28 -13.47
CA ASP A 53 -6.34 19.87 -13.74
C ASP A 53 -6.71 19.80 -15.24
N ALA A 54 -5.72 19.73 -16.14
CA ALA A 54 -5.98 19.45 -17.55
C ALA A 54 -6.27 17.97 -17.82
N VAL A 55 -5.60 17.04 -17.12
CA VAL A 55 -5.88 15.60 -17.20
C VAL A 55 -7.32 15.29 -16.76
N LEU A 56 -7.76 15.85 -15.64
CA LEU A 56 -9.11 15.63 -15.12
C LEU A 56 -10.21 16.17 -16.05
N ARG A 57 -10.01 17.36 -16.64
CA ARG A 57 -10.95 17.92 -17.64
C ARG A 57 -11.04 17.03 -18.89
N HIS A 58 -9.93 16.46 -19.34
CA HIS A 58 -9.93 15.53 -20.48
C HIS A 58 -10.63 14.19 -20.17
N ALA A 59 -10.49 13.67 -18.94
CA ALA A 59 -11.24 12.49 -18.50
C ALA A 59 -12.75 12.75 -18.35
N SER A 60 -13.13 13.97 -17.97
CA SER A 60 -14.53 14.40 -17.88
C SER A 60 -15.16 14.59 -19.28
N SER A 61 -14.40 15.10 -20.25
CA SER A 61 -14.91 15.25 -21.63
C SER A 61 -15.10 13.91 -22.34
N SER A 62 -14.20 12.94 -22.16
CA SER A 62 -14.32 11.60 -22.78
C SER A 62 -15.45 10.74 -22.21
N SER A 63 -15.81 10.92 -20.94
CA SER A 63 -16.97 10.26 -20.32
C SER A 63 -18.32 10.87 -20.73
N SER A 64 -18.34 12.15 -21.11
CA SER A 64 -19.55 12.81 -21.66
C SER A 64 -19.77 12.56 -23.17
N SER A 65 -18.70 12.31 -23.95
CA SER A 65 -18.82 11.95 -25.38
C SER A 65 -19.28 10.51 -25.61
N SER A 66 -19.05 9.61 -24.65
CA SER A 66 -19.49 8.20 -24.71
C SER A 66 -20.96 7.99 -24.28
N SER A 67 -21.60 9.00 -23.68
CA SER A 67 -23.01 8.96 -23.27
C SER A 67 -23.97 9.62 -24.27
N SER A 68 -23.46 10.33 -25.28
CA SER A 68 -24.26 11.06 -26.29
C SER A 68 -24.49 10.33 -27.62
N SER A 69 -24.05 9.07 -27.74
CA SER A 69 -24.17 8.24 -28.96
C SER A 69 -25.24 7.13 -28.89
N SER A 70 -26.25 7.26 -28.01
CA SER A 70 -27.38 6.33 -27.90
C SER A 70 -28.75 7.02 -28.05
N ALA A 71 -29.05 7.53 -29.25
CA ALA A 71 -30.32 8.20 -29.55
C ALA A 71 -30.72 8.22 -31.05
N VAL A 72 -30.89 7.06 -31.71
CA VAL A 72 -31.60 6.99 -33.01
C VAL A 72 -32.52 5.76 -33.15
N ALA A 73 -33.80 6.05 -33.35
CA ALA A 73 -34.88 5.26 -33.98
C ALA A 73 -35.32 3.90 -33.39
N ALA A 74 -36.63 3.81 -33.12
CA ALA A 74 -37.38 2.56 -32.87
C ALA A 74 -38.49 2.39 -33.92
N ALA A 75 -38.64 1.18 -34.49
CA ALA A 75 -39.81 0.68 -35.24
C ALA A 75 -39.66 -0.87 -35.47
N PRO A 76 -40.69 -1.63 -35.88
CA PRO A 76 -41.07 -2.88 -35.20
C PRO A 76 -40.65 -4.20 -35.91
N PRO A 77 -40.91 -5.38 -35.31
CA PRO A 77 -40.39 -6.67 -35.80
C PRO A 77 -41.34 -7.41 -36.76
N GLU A 78 -40.77 -8.12 -37.75
CA GLU A 78 -41.44 -9.19 -38.51
C GLU A 78 -40.52 -10.43 -38.72
N ASN A 79 -41.10 -11.49 -39.28
CA ASN A 79 -40.72 -12.89 -39.04
C ASN A 79 -39.53 -13.46 -39.85
N SER A 80 -39.07 -14.63 -39.37
CA SER A 80 -38.03 -15.55 -39.90
C SER A 80 -38.42 -16.26 -41.22
N PRO A 81 -37.66 -17.27 -41.72
CA PRO A 81 -36.20 -17.49 -41.83
C PRO A 81 -35.76 -17.92 -43.28
N ALA A 82 -34.44 -18.06 -43.54
CA ALA A 82 -33.79 -19.27 -44.15
C ALA A 82 -32.51 -19.02 -45.01
N SER A 83 -31.56 -19.96 -44.85
CA SER A 83 -30.65 -20.58 -45.84
C SER A 83 -29.60 -19.81 -46.68
N SER A 84 -28.34 -20.23 -46.47
CA SER A 84 -27.36 -20.75 -47.46
C SER A 84 -26.45 -19.84 -48.31
N SER A 85 -25.15 -19.92 -47.96
CA SER A 85 -24.03 -20.39 -48.83
C SER A 85 -23.18 -19.45 -49.69
N SER A 86 -21.88 -19.80 -49.69
CA SER A 86 -20.82 -19.59 -50.70
C SER A 86 -19.94 -18.32 -50.68
N CYS A 87 -18.63 -18.57 -50.83
CA CYS A 87 -17.50 -17.65 -51.03
C CYS A 87 -16.80 -17.99 -52.38
N PRO A 88 -15.78 -17.23 -52.85
CA PRO A 88 -15.59 -15.78 -52.82
C PRO A 88 -15.62 -15.24 -54.29
N PRO A 89 -14.56 -14.91 -55.09
CA PRO A 89 -13.11 -14.70 -54.88
C PRO A 89 -12.61 -13.25 -55.21
N GLU A 90 -11.28 -13.08 -55.15
CA GLU A 90 -10.41 -12.12 -55.89
C GLU A 90 -10.64 -10.59 -55.85
N GLY A 91 -9.75 -9.90 -55.13
CA GLY A 91 -8.81 -8.95 -55.74
C GLY A 91 -9.24 -7.48 -55.92
N VAL A 92 -8.58 -6.58 -55.19
CA VAL A 92 -7.78 -5.44 -55.72
C VAL A 92 -7.12 -4.70 -54.56
N SER A 93 -5.86 -4.31 -54.74
CA SER A 93 -5.08 -3.49 -53.82
C SER A 93 -5.41 -2.01 -53.93
N SER A 94 -5.60 -1.31 -52.80
CA SER A 94 -5.40 0.15 -52.75
C SER A 94 -4.97 0.61 -51.35
N THR A 95 -3.82 1.27 -51.29
CA THR A 95 -3.32 2.03 -50.14
C THR A 95 -4.09 3.35 -49.99
N THR A 96 -4.57 3.67 -48.79
CA THR A 96 -4.86 5.06 -48.39
C THR A 96 -4.58 5.24 -46.90
N SER A 97 -3.65 6.14 -46.58
CA SER A 97 -3.54 6.73 -45.25
C SER A 97 -4.66 7.77 -45.08
N GLY A 98 -5.28 7.82 -43.90
CA GLY A 98 -6.34 8.78 -43.59
C GLY A 98 -6.26 9.21 -42.14
N ASP A 99 -5.31 10.10 -41.84
CA ASP A 99 -5.22 10.77 -40.54
C ASP A 99 -6.25 11.92 -40.50
N GLY A 100 -7.12 11.88 -39.50
CA GLY A 100 -8.39 12.62 -39.47
C GLY A 100 -8.35 13.92 -38.67
N THR A 101 -7.39 14.81 -38.93
CA THR A 101 -7.26 16.08 -38.22
C THR A 101 -8.36 17.07 -38.66
N VAL A 102 -9.37 17.27 -37.82
CA VAL A 102 -10.37 18.34 -38.01
C VAL A 102 -9.71 19.68 -37.69
N VAL A 103 -9.42 20.47 -38.72
CA VAL A 103 -8.94 21.85 -38.57
C VAL A 103 -10.14 22.79 -38.51
N VAL A 104 -10.40 23.34 -37.32
CA VAL A 104 -11.20 24.57 -37.18
C VAL A 104 -10.25 25.74 -37.44
N VAL A 105 -10.63 26.63 -38.35
CA VAL A 105 -9.88 27.85 -38.65
C VAL A 105 -10.59 29.01 -37.97
N ASP A 106 -9.96 29.55 -36.93
CA ASP A 106 -10.29 30.86 -36.38
C ASP A 106 -9.22 31.87 -36.81
N ASP A 107 -9.68 33.03 -37.28
CA ASP A 107 -8.88 34.09 -37.88
C ASP A 107 -8.62 35.19 -36.85
N ASP A 108 -7.53 35.09 -36.07
CA ASP A 108 -6.74 36.25 -35.64
C ASP A 108 -5.40 35.87 -34.96
N GLY A 109 -4.49 36.84 -34.88
CA GLY A 109 -3.06 36.58 -34.61
C GLY A 109 -2.67 36.02 -33.22
N ALA A 110 -1.62 35.19 -33.23
CA ALA A 110 -0.85 34.70 -32.07
C ALA A 110 -1.50 33.60 -31.18
N SER A 111 -1.87 32.47 -31.80
CA SER A 111 -2.13 31.21 -31.08
C SER A 111 -0.87 30.73 -30.33
N ALA A 112 -0.92 30.70 -28.99
CA ALA A 112 0.03 29.90 -28.20
C ALA A 112 -0.10 28.41 -28.60
N PRO A 113 1.00 27.64 -28.67
CA PRO A 113 0.94 26.25 -29.11
C PRO A 113 0.04 25.44 -28.17
N THR A 114 -0.99 24.81 -28.72
CA THR A 114 -1.91 23.92 -28.00
C THR A 114 -1.17 22.64 -27.61
N THR A 115 -0.48 22.68 -26.47
CA THR A 115 0.23 21.54 -25.88
C THR A 115 -0.68 20.32 -25.82
N SER A 116 -0.27 19.23 -26.49
CA SER A 116 -1.06 18.01 -26.66
C SER A 116 -1.37 17.37 -25.31
N TYR A 117 -2.44 16.57 -25.25
CA TYR A 117 -2.74 15.77 -24.05
C TYR A 117 -1.57 14.86 -23.66
N ALA A 118 -0.89 14.27 -24.65
CA ALA A 118 0.31 13.46 -24.42
C ALA A 118 1.45 14.30 -23.80
N ASP A 119 1.80 15.44 -24.40
CA ASP A 119 2.83 16.35 -23.90
C ASP A 119 2.56 16.78 -22.44
N ARG A 120 1.29 16.98 -22.05
CA ARG A 120 0.91 17.33 -20.68
C ARG A 120 1.09 16.16 -19.70
N LEU A 121 0.84 14.92 -20.13
CA LEU A 121 1.12 13.73 -19.32
C LEU A 121 2.62 13.51 -19.13
N ASP A 122 3.42 13.81 -20.15
CA ASP A 122 4.89 13.74 -20.08
C ASP A 122 5.46 14.84 -19.18
N ASP A 123 5.02 16.11 -19.33
CA ASP A 123 5.41 17.21 -18.44
C ASP A 123 4.97 16.94 -16.99
N LEU A 124 3.75 16.42 -16.75
CA LEU A 124 3.28 16.00 -15.42
C LEU A 124 4.18 14.91 -14.81
N THR A 125 4.54 13.91 -15.62
CA THR A 125 5.41 12.80 -15.19
C THR A 125 6.81 13.30 -14.86
N ALA A 126 7.38 14.17 -15.71
CA ALA A 126 8.68 14.78 -15.51
C ALA A 126 8.73 15.65 -14.24
N ARG A 127 7.66 16.41 -13.94
CA ARG A 127 7.58 17.20 -12.69
C ARG A 127 7.61 16.30 -11.46
N LEU A 128 6.81 15.23 -11.46
CA LEU A 128 6.77 14.27 -10.36
C LEU A 128 8.11 13.56 -10.16
N ASP A 129 8.76 13.15 -11.25
CA ASP A 129 10.08 12.52 -11.19
C ASP A 129 11.16 13.50 -10.68
N ARG A 130 11.10 14.78 -11.08
CA ARG A 130 12.02 15.81 -10.57
C ARG A 130 11.77 16.14 -9.09
N ILE A 131 10.52 16.28 -8.66
CA ILE A 131 10.17 16.48 -7.24
C ILE A 131 10.71 15.32 -6.39
N LYS A 132 10.44 14.08 -6.82
CA LYS A 132 10.98 12.87 -6.19
C LYS A 132 12.52 12.93 -6.11
N THR A 133 13.17 13.25 -7.22
CA THR A 133 14.64 13.35 -7.29
C THR A 133 15.19 14.39 -6.31
N LEU A 134 14.62 15.59 -6.23
CA LEU A 134 15.02 16.65 -5.30
C LEU A 134 14.93 16.21 -3.82
N LEU A 135 13.90 15.45 -3.44
CA LEU A 135 13.75 14.91 -2.08
C LEU A 135 14.88 13.92 -1.72
N TYR A 136 15.26 13.05 -2.64
CA TYR A 136 16.36 12.11 -2.43
C TYR A 136 17.74 12.79 -2.51
N GLU A 137 17.92 13.82 -3.35
CA GLU A 137 19.11 14.67 -3.40
C GLU A 137 19.33 15.41 -2.07
N GLU A 138 18.29 16.05 -1.53
CA GLU A 138 18.32 16.73 -0.22
C GLU A 138 18.77 15.76 0.89
N ARG A 139 18.16 14.57 0.90
CA ARG A 139 18.44 13.53 1.89
C ARG A 139 19.87 12.98 1.80
N SER A 140 20.35 12.75 0.58
CA SER A 140 21.72 12.31 0.33
C SER A 140 22.74 13.35 0.81
N GLY A 141 22.47 14.64 0.57
CA GLY A 141 23.28 15.74 1.10
C GLY A 141 23.30 15.79 2.64
N ALA A 142 22.15 15.61 3.28
CA ALA A 142 22.02 15.55 4.74
C ALA A 142 22.83 14.38 5.33
N SER A 143 22.66 13.18 4.79
CA SER A 143 23.39 11.98 5.21
C SER A 143 24.91 12.05 4.97
N SER A 144 25.36 12.84 3.99
CA SER A 144 26.78 13.01 3.66
C SER A 144 27.53 13.99 4.58
N GLY A 145 26.87 14.57 5.59
CA GLY A 145 27.50 15.51 6.52
C GLY A 145 27.83 16.87 5.90
N ALA A 146 27.19 17.24 4.79
CA ALA A 146 27.41 18.52 4.11
C ALA A 146 26.97 19.75 4.93
N TYR A 147 26.18 19.53 5.98
CA TYR A 147 25.58 20.57 6.82
C TYR A 147 26.06 20.49 8.27
N ARG A 148 26.23 21.66 8.90
CA ARG A 148 26.61 21.74 10.32
C ARG A 148 25.44 21.37 11.24
N PRO A 149 25.67 20.65 12.36
CA PRO A 149 24.61 20.35 13.32
C PRO A 149 24.07 21.63 13.96
N GLY A 150 22.78 21.92 13.77
CA GLY A 150 22.06 23.02 14.43
C GLY A 150 21.21 23.88 13.48
N ASP A 151 21.78 24.28 12.34
CA ASP A 151 21.22 25.37 11.51
C ASP A 151 20.50 24.91 10.24
N TRP A 152 20.52 23.61 9.93
CA TRP A 152 19.96 23.08 8.68
C TRP A 152 18.55 22.51 8.88
N THR A 153 17.65 22.87 7.98
CA THR A 153 16.28 22.35 7.89
C THR A 153 16.01 21.84 6.47
N PRO A 154 15.18 20.80 6.28
CA PRO A 154 14.91 20.22 4.97
C PRO A 154 13.93 21.11 4.18
N SER A 155 14.46 22.12 3.51
CA SER A 155 13.67 23.13 2.79
C SER A 155 12.96 22.57 1.56
N ILE A 156 13.53 21.57 0.88
CA ILE A 156 12.87 20.88 -0.23
C ILE A 156 11.71 20.05 0.30
N ALA A 157 11.92 19.17 1.30
CA ALA A 157 10.83 18.36 1.84
C ALA A 157 9.70 19.22 2.42
N ARG A 158 10.01 20.32 3.10
CA ARG A 158 9.01 21.29 3.57
C ARG A 158 8.29 22.01 2.44
N GLY A 159 9.01 22.53 1.45
CA GLY A 159 8.42 23.22 0.30
C GLY A 159 7.52 22.30 -0.54
N VAL A 160 7.90 21.04 -0.70
CA VAL A 160 7.05 20.00 -1.31
C VAL A 160 5.79 19.78 -0.46
N PHE A 161 5.94 19.50 0.84
CA PHE A 161 4.79 19.31 1.74
C PHE A 161 3.81 20.49 1.70
N GLU A 162 4.31 21.71 1.91
CA GLU A 162 3.53 22.95 1.92
C GLU A 162 2.81 23.14 0.56
N SER A 163 3.49 22.91 -0.57
CA SER A 163 2.89 23.07 -1.91
C SER A 163 1.85 22.00 -2.25
N PHE A 164 2.02 20.74 -1.83
CA PHE A 164 1.05 19.66 -2.08
C PHE A 164 -0.20 19.74 -1.20
N THR A 165 -0.13 20.48 -0.09
CA THR A 165 -1.19 20.54 0.94
C THR A 165 -1.89 21.89 1.04
N THR A 166 -1.30 22.96 0.52
CA THR A 166 -1.92 24.28 0.42
C THR A 166 -3.16 24.23 -0.48
N THR A 167 -4.31 24.53 0.10
CA THR A 167 -5.49 24.98 -0.64
C THR A 167 -5.26 26.43 -1.03
N ALA A 168 -5.39 26.79 -2.30
CA ALA A 168 -5.28 28.19 -2.71
C ALA A 168 -6.32 29.05 -1.94
N SER A 169 -5.86 30.14 -1.33
CA SER A 169 -6.73 30.99 -0.50
C SER A 169 -7.81 31.65 -1.35
N PRO A 170 -9.08 31.73 -0.89
CA PRO A 170 -10.14 32.47 -1.59
C PRO A 170 -9.83 33.94 -1.84
N ALA A 171 -8.90 34.54 -1.07
CA ALA A 171 -8.51 35.95 -1.13
C ALA A 171 -7.80 36.40 -2.43
N ALA A 172 -7.78 35.57 -3.47
CA ALA A 172 -7.33 35.95 -4.82
C ALA A 172 -8.50 36.23 -5.80
N VAL A 173 -9.75 36.07 -5.37
CA VAL A 173 -10.96 36.43 -6.14
C VAL A 173 -11.55 37.75 -5.60
N GLU A 174 -10.73 38.81 -5.60
CA GLU A 174 -11.20 40.19 -5.46
C GLU A 174 -10.79 41.01 -6.69
N SER A 175 -11.46 40.77 -7.82
CA SER A 175 -11.87 41.80 -8.81
C SER A 175 -12.59 41.16 -9.99
N SER A 176 -13.64 41.84 -10.48
CA SER A 176 -14.72 41.35 -11.36
C SER A 176 -15.49 40.13 -10.80
N GLY A 177 -16.80 40.17 -10.57
CA GLY A 177 -17.79 41.24 -10.80
C GLY A 177 -19.03 40.65 -11.47
N ASP A 178 -20.12 40.56 -10.71
CA ASP A 178 -21.48 40.12 -11.09
C ASP A 178 -21.60 38.92 -12.04
N ASP A 179 -21.88 37.73 -11.47
CA ASP A 179 -23.00 36.86 -11.89
C ASP A 179 -23.22 35.72 -10.87
N ASP A 180 -24.48 35.32 -10.66
CA ASP A 180 -24.89 34.26 -9.72
C ASP A 180 -24.63 32.86 -10.32
N ASP A 181 -23.54 32.18 -9.91
CA ASP A 181 -23.33 30.73 -10.14
C ASP A 181 -22.70 30.08 -8.89
N ASP A 182 -23.56 29.69 -7.94
CA ASP A 182 -23.20 29.12 -6.63
C ASP A 182 -22.95 27.59 -6.71
N ASP A 183 -21.97 27.15 -7.52
CA ASP A 183 -21.58 25.73 -7.62
C ASP A 183 -20.09 25.51 -7.99
N ALA A 184 -19.20 26.38 -7.48
CA ALA A 184 -17.75 26.16 -7.57
C ALA A 184 -17.30 25.11 -6.52
N PRO A 185 -16.82 23.92 -6.91
CA PRO A 185 -16.41 22.90 -5.95
C PRO A 185 -15.22 23.39 -5.11
N PRO A 186 -15.08 22.95 -3.84
CA PRO A 186 -14.01 23.41 -2.98
C PRO A 186 -12.64 23.18 -3.64
N LEU A 187 -11.72 24.13 -3.48
CA LEU A 187 -10.31 23.98 -3.92
C LEU A 187 -9.59 22.95 -3.02
N HIS A 188 -9.96 21.67 -3.16
CA HIS A 188 -9.33 20.54 -2.50
C HIS A 188 -7.84 20.52 -2.84
N ALA A 189 -6.99 20.33 -1.82
CA ALA A 189 -5.56 20.30 -2.02
C ALA A 189 -5.16 19.20 -3.02
N LEU A 190 -4.06 19.44 -3.73
CA LEU A 190 -3.63 18.61 -4.85
C LEU A 190 -3.46 17.14 -4.48
N LEU A 191 -2.86 16.84 -3.32
CA LEU A 191 -2.49 15.47 -2.97
C LEU A 191 -3.69 14.50 -2.83
N PRO A 192 -4.76 14.77 -2.04
CA PRO A 192 -5.92 13.89 -1.98
C PRO A 192 -6.54 13.59 -3.35
N ARG A 193 -6.66 14.61 -4.22
CA ARG A 193 -7.14 14.43 -5.60
C ARG A 193 -6.23 13.48 -6.38
N MET A 194 -4.91 13.66 -6.32
CA MET A 194 -3.95 12.75 -6.97
C MET A 194 -3.97 11.31 -6.43
N VAL A 195 -4.34 11.09 -5.16
CA VAL A 195 -4.53 9.75 -4.58
C VAL A 195 -5.87 9.15 -5.03
N ASN A 196 -6.93 9.96 -5.12
CA ASN A 196 -8.25 9.53 -5.60
C ASN A 196 -8.22 9.12 -7.08
N ASP A 197 -7.60 9.96 -7.90
CA ASP A 197 -7.51 9.86 -9.36
C ASP A 197 -6.20 9.21 -9.83
N LEU A 198 -5.47 8.52 -8.93
CA LEU A 198 -4.29 7.74 -9.25
C LEU A 198 -4.46 6.82 -10.48
N PRO A 199 -5.63 6.18 -10.75
CA PRO A 199 -5.83 5.38 -11.96
C PRO A 199 -5.78 6.15 -13.29
N LEU A 200 -5.95 7.48 -13.29
CA LEU A 200 -5.87 8.32 -14.49
C LEU A 200 -4.43 8.70 -14.86
N LEU A 201 -3.47 8.43 -13.97
CA LEU A 201 -2.07 8.83 -14.16
C LEU A 201 -1.25 7.75 -14.89
N PRO A 202 -0.26 8.14 -15.72
CA PRO A 202 0.71 7.21 -16.31
C PRO A 202 1.48 6.40 -15.26
N PHE A 203 1.97 5.21 -15.65
CA PHE A 203 2.69 4.29 -14.76
C PHE A 203 3.83 4.94 -13.94
N GLU A 204 4.71 5.72 -14.59
CA GLU A 204 5.82 6.39 -13.91
C GLU A 204 5.37 7.59 -13.04
N ALA A 205 4.26 8.25 -13.40
CA ALA A 205 3.64 9.26 -12.55
C ALA A 205 3.07 8.60 -11.27
N ARG A 206 2.32 7.50 -11.39
CA ARG A 206 1.77 6.74 -10.24
C ARG A 206 2.85 6.29 -9.25
N LYS A 207 3.95 5.72 -9.77
CA LYS A 207 5.14 5.38 -8.96
C LYS A 207 5.70 6.60 -8.25
N SER A 208 5.82 7.73 -8.95
CA SER A 208 6.43 8.94 -8.38
C SER A 208 5.54 9.60 -7.32
N VAL A 209 4.22 9.59 -7.48
CA VAL A 209 3.25 9.97 -6.42
C VAL A 209 3.44 9.11 -5.18
N SER A 210 3.45 7.78 -5.34
CA SER A 210 3.66 6.84 -4.22
C SER A 210 5.02 7.05 -3.53
N ALA A 211 6.09 7.26 -4.30
CA ALA A 211 7.42 7.53 -3.77
C ALA A 211 7.49 8.84 -2.96
N ILE A 212 6.87 9.93 -3.46
CA ILE A 212 6.80 11.21 -2.75
C ILE A 212 5.98 11.08 -1.45
N PHE A 213 4.81 10.44 -1.51
CA PHE A 213 3.94 10.21 -0.35
C PHE A 213 4.65 9.37 0.72
N ASN A 214 5.27 8.26 0.32
CA ASN A 214 6.06 7.41 1.20
C ASN A 214 7.26 8.16 1.79
N TYR A 215 8.01 8.92 0.98
CA TYR A 215 9.13 9.71 1.46
C TYR A 215 8.70 10.68 2.55
N LEU A 216 7.64 11.46 2.34
CA LEU A 216 7.19 12.45 3.32
C LEU A 216 6.73 11.79 4.63
N LEU A 217 6.12 10.60 4.59
CA LEU A 217 5.78 9.85 5.80
C LEU A 217 7.00 9.24 6.51
N VAL A 218 8.03 8.82 5.79
CA VAL A 218 9.11 7.98 6.33
C VAL A 218 10.42 8.74 6.60
N CYS A 219 10.66 9.88 5.95
CA CYS A 219 11.92 10.63 6.06
C CYS A 219 12.28 10.99 7.51
N GLY A 220 11.28 11.25 8.36
CA GLY A 220 11.46 11.58 9.78
C GLY A 220 11.50 10.39 10.75
N LEU A 221 11.37 9.15 10.24
CA LEU A 221 11.30 7.93 11.06
C LEU A 221 12.53 7.03 10.93
N ASP A 222 13.13 6.95 9.74
CA ASP A 222 14.28 6.09 9.44
C ASP A 222 15.54 6.90 9.17
N GLY A 223 16.71 6.29 9.40
CA GLY A 223 18.02 6.85 9.04
C GLY A 223 18.67 7.68 10.16
N ALA A 224 19.97 7.96 10.01
CA ALA A 224 20.71 8.80 10.96
C ALA A 224 20.28 10.27 10.92
N ASP A 225 19.66 10.67 9.81
CA ASP A 225 19.10 11.98 9.48
C ASP A 225 17.63 12.17 9.90
N ALA A 226 16.97 11.13 10.43
CA ALA A 226 15.55 11.13 10.78
C ALA A 226 15.12 12.34 11.64
N ARG A 227 15.96 12.74 12.61
CA ARG A 227 15.64 13.83 13.55
C ARG A 227 15.44 15.18 12.86
N GLN A 228 16.16 15.43 11.78
CA GLN A 228 16.08 16.66 10.98
C GLN A 228 14.79 16.70 10.14
N PHE A 229 14.33 15.54 9.67
CA PHE A 229 13.10 15.39 8.88
C PHE A 229 11.84 15.11 9.74
N ALA A 230 11.99 14.83 11.03
CA ALA A 230 10.89 14.52 11.96
C ALA A 230 9.77 15.56 11.94
N GLY A 231 10.12 16.85 11.86
CA GLY A 231 9.13 17.94 11.82
C GLY A 231 8.23 17.92 10.58
N VAL A 232 8.80 17.73 9.38
CA VAL A 232 8.00 17.64 8.15
C VAL A 232 7.21 16.33 8.08
N SER A 233 7.81 15.22 8.53
CA SER A 233 7.16 13.92 8.56
C SER A 233 5.96 13.87 9.51
N THR A 234 6.09 14.43 10.72
CA THR A 234 4.98 14.53 11.69
C THR A 234 3.89 15.47 11.19
N ALA A 235 4.25 16.61 10.58
CA ALA A 235 3.28 17.53 9.99
C ALA A 235 2.50 16.89 8.83
N PHE A 236 3.16 16.12 7.98
CA PHE A 236 2.51 15.39 6.90
C PHE A 236 1.61 14.26 7.42
N ALA A 237 2.04 13.51 8.43
CA ALA A 237 1.20 12.50 9.07
C ALA A 237 -0.05 13.12 9.74
N ALA A 238 0.09 14.29 10.38
CA ALA A 238 -1.05 15.04 10.93
C ALA A 238 -2.02 15.52 9.85
N TYR A 239 -1.51 15.98 8.70
CA TYR A 239 -2.32 16.32 7.54
C TYR A 239 -3.07 15.10 6.97
N VAL A 240 -2.39 13.96 6.81
CA VAL A 240 -2.99 12.70 6.35
C VAL A 240 -4.09 12.25 7.32
N LEU A 241 -3.84 12.35 8.64
CA LEU A 241 -4.84 12.04 9.67
C LEU A 241 -6.07 12.96 9.59
N GLY A 242 -5.85 14.26 9.40
CA GLY A 242 -6.93 15.24 9.25
C GLY A 242 -7.81 15.04 8.02
N ARG A 243 -7.38 14.20 7.06
CA ARG A 243 -8.13 13.80 5.85
C ARG A 243 -8.15 12.28 5.69
N ALA A 244 -8.11 11.53 6.79
CA ALA A 244 -7.92 10.08 6.74
C ALA A 244 -9.08 9.34 6.02
N ASP A 245 -10.31 9.83 6.11
CA ASP A 245 -11.45 9.26 5.38
C ASP A 245 -11.33 9.37 3.86
N GLU A 246 -10.74 10.47 3.38
CA GLU A 246 -10.45 10.69 1.96
C GLU A 246 -9.22 9.88 1.54
N ILE A 247 -8.10 10.03 2.25
CA ILE A 247 -6.81 9.45 1.87
C ILE A 247 -6.74 7.95 2.23
N ILE A 248 -6.76 7.61 3.52
CA ILE A 248 -6.66 6.21 3.99
C ILE A 248 -7.85 5.39 3.49
N GLY A 249 -9.06 5.97 3.50
CA GLY A 249 -10.25 5.34 2.93
C GLY A 249 -10.11 4.99 1.44
N ARG A 250 -9.50 5.86 0.63
CA ARG A 250 -9.20 5.57 -0.78
C ARG A 250 -8.13 4.48 -0.93
N LEU A 251 -7.06 4.54 -0.14
CA LEU A 251 -5.97 3.55 -0.18
C LEU A 251 -6.47 2.14 0.13
N VAL A 252 -7.38 1.99 1.12
CA VAL A 252 -8.03 0.70 1.39
C VAL A 252 -8.91 0.28 0.21
N ARG A 253 -9.82 1.13 -0.25
CA ARG A 253 -10.72 0.84 -1.40
C ARG A 253 -10.00 0.48 -2.70
N ALA A 254 -8.73 0.87 -2.88
CA ALA A 254 -7.92 0.44 -4.03
C ALA A 254 -7.59 -1.07 -4.05
N HIS A 255 -7.88 -1.80 -2.96
CA HIS A 255 -7.80 -3.26 -2.87
C HIS A 255 -9.13 -3.96 -3.19
N ASP A 256 -10.22 -3.20 -3.40
CA ASP A 256 -11.50 -3.77 -3.85
C ASP A 256 -11.44 -4.12 -5.34
N SER A 257 -11.81 -5.36 -5.67
CA SER A 257 -11.71 -5.89 -7.05
C SER A 257 -12.53 -5.09 -8.08
N GLU A 258 -13.60 -4.42 -7.64
CA GLU A 258 -14.54 -3.66 -8.49
C GLU A 258 -14.07 -2.22 -8.75
N ALA A 259 -13.43 -1.58 -7.76
CA ALA A 259 -13.16 -0.13 -7.73
C ALA A 259 -12.14 0.35 -8.79
N THR A 260 -11.40 -0.56 -9.40
CA THR A 260 -10.32 -0.27 -10.35
C THR A 260 -10.66 -0.68 -11.79
N THR A 261 -11.88 -1.18 -12.03
CA THR A 261 -12.32 -1.65 -13.36
C THR A 261 -12.55 -0.53 -14.39
N ALA A 262 -12.73 0.71 -13.94
CA ALA A 262 -13.02 1.87 -14.78
C ALA A 262 -11.82 2.41 -15.60
N ALA A 263 -10.59 1.98 -15.31
CA ALA A 263 -9.37 2.58 -15.87
C ALA A 263 -8.35 1.55 -16.43
N GLY A 264 -8.73 0.91 -17.55
CA GLY A 264 -7.79 0.39 -18.55
C GLY A 264 -6.90 -0.80 -18.16
N GLY A 265 -7.41 -2.02 -18.34
CA GLY A 265 -6.60 -3.25 -18.45
C GLY A 265 -6.09 -3.83 -17.12
N GLY A 266 -6.10 -5.16 -16.99
CA GLY A 266 -5.81 -5.85 -15.73
C GLY A 266 -4.44 -5.58 -15.11
N GLY A 267 -3.43 -5.24 -15.92
CA GLY A 267 -2.10 -4.84 -15.44
C GLY A 267 -2.08 -3.50 -14.68
N SER A 268 -3.01 -2.59 -15.02
CA SER A 268 -3.20 -1.28 -14.37
C SER A 268 -3.98 -1.35 -13.05
N ARG A 269 -4.46 -2.53 -12.66
CA ARG A 269 -5.08 -2.76 -11.35
C ARG A 269 -4.04 -3.12 -10.30
N VAL A 270 -3.20 -4.12 -10.62
CA VAL A 270 -2.26 -4.72 -9.66
C VAL A 270 -1.26 -3.68 -9.17
N ASP A 271 -0.68 -2.89 -10.08
CA ASP A 271 0.27 -1.85 -9.72
C ASP A 271 -0.36 -0.76 -8.83
N ILE A 272 -1.58 -0.29 -9.12
CA ILE A 272 -2.31 0.65 -8.24
C ILE A 272 -2.49 0.06 -6.85
N THR A 273 -2.99 -1.19 -6.75
CA THR A 273 -3.23 -1.82 -5.46
C THR A 273 -1.94 -1.94 -4.64
N LEU A 274 -0.82 -2.36 -5.26
CA LEU A 274 0.49 -2.46 -4.60
C LEU A 274 1.04 -1.08 -4.17
N LEU A 275 0.90 -0.04 -5.01
CA LEU A 275 1.29 1.32 -4.66
C LEU A 275 0.45 1.88 -3.51
N CYS A 276 -0.86 1.58 -3.48
CA CYS A 276 -1.77 1.96 -2.41
C CYS A 276 -1.48 1.21 -1.10
N GLY A 277 -1.20 -0.09 -1.16
CA GLY A 277 -0.75 -0.88 0.00
C GLY A 277 0.56 -0.35 0.58
N SER A 278 1.51 0.03 -0.27
CA SER A 278 2.77 0.68 0.15
C SER A 278 2.51 2.01 0.88
N MET A 279 1.67 2.90 0.32
CA MET A 279 1.29 4.17 0.94
C MET A 279 0.54 3.97 2.27
N LEU A 280 -0.33 2.97 2.33
CA LEU A 280 -1.06 2.60 3.54
C LEU A 280 -0.11 2.13 4.64
N ARG A 281 0.82 1.21 4.34
CA ARG A 281 1.81 0.72 5.31
C ARG A 281 2.78 1.80 5.78
N SER A 282 3.18 2.74 4.92
CA SER A 282 3.91 3.94 5.32
C SER A 282 3.13 4.81 6.29
N SER A 283 1.82 4.97 6.07
CA SER A 283 0.93 5.75 6.93
C SER A 283 0.78 5.10 8.31
N LEU A 284 0.66 3.77 8.32
CA LEU A 284 0.58 2.94 9.52
C LEU A 284 1.86 2.93 10.38
N ARG A 285 2.94 3.60 9.98
CA ARG A 285 4.12 3.80 10.83
C ARG A 285 3.95 4.89 11.88
N HIS A 286 2.97 5.76 11.70
CA HIS A 286 2.63 6.83 12.62
C HIS A 286 1.54 6.38 13.59
N ALA A 287 1.85 6.39 14.89
CA ALA A 287 0.96 5.89 15.95
C ALA A 287 -0.45 6.54 15.93
N SER A 288 -0.56 7.80 15.52
CA SER A 288 -1.82 8.53 15.44
C SER A 288 -2.74 8.04 14.31
N ILE A 289 -2.19 7.82 13.10
CA ILE A 289 -2.92 7.22 11.97
C ILE A 289 -3.26 5.76 12.28
N TYR A 290 -2.32 5.03 12.87
CA TYR A 290 -2.49 3.63 13.23
C TYR A 290 -3.61 3.41 14.25
N GLY A 291 -3.59 4.17 15.35
CA GLY A 291 -4.66 4.14 16.37
C GLY A 291 -6.01 4.60 15.83
N TRP A 292 -6.05 5.56 14.89
CA TRP A 292 -7.28 5.95 14.21
C TRP A 292 -7.84 4.82 13.34
N MET A 293 -7.00 4.13 12.57
CA MET A 293 -7.44 3.02 11.71
C MET A 293 -7.94 1.80 12.51
N LEU A 294 -7.32 1.51 13.66
CA LEU A 294 -7.72 0.43 14.58
C LEU A 294 -8.75 0.84 15.65
N SER A 295 -9.39 2.00 15.49
CA SER A 295 -10.51 2.40 16.33
C SER A 295 -11.79 1.64 15.96
N ASP A 296 -12.67 1.38 16.93
CA ASP A 296 -13.82 0.49 16.75
C ASP A 296 -14.74 0.91 15.59
N GLY A 297 -14.97 2.22 15.42
CA GLY A 297 -15.80 2.76 14.34
C GLY A 297 -15.21 2.65 12.93
N ASN A 298 -13.92 2.33 12.80
CA ASN A 298 -13.23 2.17 11.53
C ASN A 298 -13.01 0.71 11.12
N CYS A 299 -13.13 -0.23 12.05
CA CYS A 299 -12.78 -1.64 11.85
C CYS A 299 -13.51 -2.29 10.67
N GLU A 300 -14.83 -2.08 10.55
CA GLU A 300 -15.67 -2.68 9.50
C GLU A 300 -15.31 -2.22 8.10
N ARG A 301 -14.87 -0.96 7.96
CA ARG A 301 -14.57 -0.33 6.67
C ARG A 301 -13.09 -0.44 6.28
N LEU A 302 -12.18 -0.46 7.25
CA LEU A 302 -10.74 -0.31 7.01
C LEU A 302 -9.91 -1.55 7.34
N VAL A 303 -10.36 -2.41 8.26
CA VAL A 303 -9.57 -3.56 8.74
C VAL A 303 -10.18 -4.87 8.27
N TYR A 304 -11.48 -5.09 8.50
CA TYR A 304 -12.16 -6.33 8.16
C TYR A 304 -12.14 -6.67 6.65
N PRO A 305 -12.22 -5.73 5.69
CA PRO A 305 -12.12 -6.05 4.26
C PRO A 305 -10.82 -6.74 3.86
N PHE A 306 -9.71 -6.49 4.57
CA PHE A 306 -8.46 -7.22 4.33
C PHE A 306 -8.64 -8.71 4.60
N LEU A 307 -9.08 -9.06 5.81
CA LEU A 307 -9.31 -10.45 6.21
C LEU A 307 -10.48 -11.12 5.49
N ASP A 308 -11.52 -10.35 5.14
CA ASP A 308 -12.75 -10.86 4.53
C ASP A 308 -12.63 -11.07 3.01
N ARG A 309 -11.80 -10.26 2.32
CA ARG A 309 -11.71 -10.24 0.87
C ARG A 309 -10.28 -10.11 0.34
N HIS A 310 -9.50 -9.11 0.76
CA HIS A 310 -8.23 -8.78 0.07
C HIS A 310 -7.15 -9.88 0.22
N VAL A 311 -7.03 -10.51 1.39
CA VAL A 311 -6.10 -11.66 1.59
C VAL A 311 -6.52 -12.93 0.85
N HIS A 312 -7.71 -12.92 0.25
CA HIS A 312 -8.29 -14.00 -0.54
C HIS A 312 -8.33 -13.68 -2.06
N ASP A 313 -7.78 -12.53 -2.50
CA ASP A 313 -7.73 -12.18 -3.92
C ASP A 313 -6.95 -13.25 -4.72
N PRO A 314 -7.43 -13.66 -5.92
CA PRO A 314 -6.76 -14.68 -6.72
C PRO A 314 -5.41 -14.24 -7.29
N ASN A 315 -5.12 -12.93 -7.33
CA ASN A 315 -3.78 -12.46 -7.68
C ASN A 315 -2.84 -12.61 -6.46
N PHE A 316 -1.73 -13.30 -6.70
CA PHE A 316 -0.73 -13.62 -5.67
C PHE A 316 -0.08 -12.37 -5.06
N ASP A 317 0.28 -11.39 -5.88
CA ASP A 317 0.96 -10.18 -5.43
C ASP A 317 0.03 -9.33 -4.57
N VAL A 318 -1.22 -9.15 -5.01
CA VAL A 318 -2.27 -8.41 -4.27
C VAL A 318 -2.59 -9.07 -2.93
N SER A 319 -2.82 -10.39 -2.91
CA SER A 319 -3.15 -11.11 -1.66
C SER A 319 -1.98 -11.15 -0.69
N SER A 320 -0.73 -11.25 -1.18
CA SER A 320 0.49 -11.18 -0.36
C SER A 320 0.71 -9.78 0.22
N ASP A 321 0.47 -8.72 -0.56
CA ASP A 321 0.56 -7.33 -0.11
C ASP A 321 -0.53 -6.97 0.93
N ALA A 322 -1.74 -7.48 0.73
CA ALA A 322 -2.82 -7.42 1.71
C ALA A 322 -2.44 -8.12 3.03
N LEU A 323 -1.84 -9.32 2.96
CA LEU A 323 -1.35 -10.07 4.13
C LEU A 323 -0.25 -9.32 4.88
N GLU A 324 0.69 -8.67 4.17
CA GLU A 324 1.71 -7.82 4.79
C GLU A 324 1.09 -6.59 5.48
N THR A 325 0.03 -6.03 4.91
CA THR A 325 -0.72 -4.93 5.55
C THR A 325 -1.42 -5.40 6.83
N VAL A 326 -2.03 -6.58 6.82
CA VAL A 326 -2.59 -7.23 8.03
C VAL A 326 -1.49 -7.53 9.06
N ARG A 327 -0.31 -7.98 8.62
CA ARG A 327 0.85 -8.21 9.49
C ARG A 327 1.28 -6.93 10.21
N VAL A 328 1.34 -5.80 9.51
CA VAL A 328 1.58 -4.48 10.13
C VAL A 328 0.47 -4.15 11.12
N MET A 329 -0.81 -4.32 10.74
CA MET A 329 -1.95 -4.01 11.61
C MET A 329 -2.01 -4.81 12.92
N PHE A 330 -1.51 -6.05 12.96
CA PHE A 330 -1.62 -6.92 14.14
C PHE A 330 -0.31 -7.05 14.93
N THR A 331 0.77 -6.41 14.47
CA THR A 331 2.07 -6.43 15.17
C THR A 331 2.62 -5.03 15.49
N GLY A 332 2.13 -3.97 14.83
CA GLY A 332 2.74 -2.63 14.90
C GLY A 332 4.13 -2.54 14.25
N SER A 333 4.67 -3.63 13.70
CA SER A 333 6.01 -3.66 13.11
C SER A 333 5.95 -3.52 11.59
N ALA A 334 6.56 -2.46 11.07
CA ALA A 334 6.76 -2.24 9.62
C ALA A 334 7.86 -3.13 9.00
N SER A 335 8.56 -3.95 9.80
CA SER A 335 9.59 -4.89 9.32
C SER A 335 9.25 -6.32 9.73
N SER A 336 9.41 -7.26 8.80
CA SER A 336 9.28 -8.71 9.05
C SER A 336 10.35 -9.25 9.99
N ASN A 337 11.50 -8.57 10.08
CA ASN A 337 12.69 -9.07 10.77
C ASN A 337 12.87 -8.43 12.15
N ALA A 338 11.88 -8.60 13.02
CA ALA A 338 11.98 -8.23 14.44
C ALA A 338 12.90 -9.18 15.25
N ALA A 339 13.28 -10.33 14.68
CA ALA A 339 14.11 -11.35 15.31
C ALA A 339 15.53 -11.40 14.72
N SER A 340 16.37 -10.38 15.01
CA SER A 340 17.85 -10.45 15.08
C SER A 340 18.43 -9.04 15.19
N GLY A 341 18.54 -8.52 16.42
CA GLY A 341 19.00 -7.15 16.62
C GLY A 341 19.18 -6.76 18.08
N ILE A 342 20.10 -7.43 18.80
CA ILE A 342 20.69 -6.84 20.02
C ILE A 342 21.69 -5.76 19.57
N GLY A 343 21.14 -4.72 18.93
CA GLY A 343 21.86 -3.52 18.52
C GLY A 343 21.62 -2.45 19.57
N MET A 344 22.69 -1.92 20.15
CA MET A 344 22.62 -0.86 21.15
C MET A 344 22.20 0.46 20.46
N GLY A 345 20.90 0.67 20.29
CA GLY A 345 20.35 1.65 19.34
C GLY A 345 19.06 2.34 19.79
N ASN A 346 19.21 3.52 20.38
CA ASN A 346 18.19 4.56 20.60
C ASN A 346 16.92 4.15 21.42
N ALA A 347 16.87 4.56 22.70
CA ALA A 347 15.70 4.38 23.56
C ALA A 347 14.37 4.89 22.93
N SER A 348 14.41 6.00 22.19
CA SER A 348 13.23 6.56 21.51
C SER A 348 12.66 5.65 20.41
N ALA A 349 13.48 4.79 19.79
CA ALA A 349 12.99 3.81 18.82
C ALA A 349 12.31 2.62 19.50
N GLU A 350 12.80 2.21 20.68
CA GLU A 350 12.17 1.19 21.52
C GLU A 350 10.86 1.71 22.13
N GLU A 351 10.81 2.96 22.58
CA GLU A 351 9.58 3.63 23.04
C GLU A 351 8.52 3.68 21.94
N HIS A 352 8.88 4.12 20.72
CA HIS A 352 7.96 4.11 19.58
C HIS A 352 7.45 2.70 19.29
N ARG A 353 8.35 1.70 19.26
CA ARG A 353 7.96 0.29 19.05
C ARG A 353 6.98 -0.20 20.12
N GLN A 354 7.22 0.12 21.40
CA GLN A 354 6.32 -0.24 22.49
C GLN A 354 4.94 0.43 22.37
N VAL A 355 4.86 1.68 21.91
CA VAL A 355 3.59 2.35 21.62
C VAL A 355 2.84 1.62 20.49
N MET A 356 3.52 1.27 19.39
CA MET A 356 2.91 0.54 18.27
C MET A 356 2.45 -0.88 18.68
N GLU A 357 3.26 -1.62 19.44
CA GLU A 357 2.89 -2.92 20.01
C GLU A 357 1.69 -2.80 20.97
N GLY A 358 1.63 -1.73 21.76
CA GLY A 358 0.52 -1.44 22.67
C GLY A 358 -0.81 -1.19 21.95
N ILE A 359 -0.80 -0.39 20.88
CA ILE A 359 -1.97 -0.14 20.02
C ILE A 359 -2.46 -1.44 19.38
N ALA A 360 -1.54 -2.27 18.86
CA ALA A 360 -1.87 -3.56 18.26
C ALA A 360 -2.53 -4.51 19.28
N SER A 361 -1.95 -4.61 20.49
CA SER A 361 -2.47 -5.45 21.56
C SER A 361 -3.84 -5.01 22.04
N ASP A 362 -4.03 -3.71 22.32
CA ASP A 362 -5.33 -3.17 22.74
C ASP A 362 -6.44 -3.48 21.70
N PHE A 363 -6.16 -3.25 20.42
CA PHE A 363 -7.07 -3.61 19.33
C PHE A 363 -7.40 -5.11 19.31
N LEU A 364 -6.39 -5.98 19.35
CA LEU A 364 -6.60 -7.43 19.32
C LEU A 364 -7.34 -7.96 20.56
N ASN A 365 -7.22 -7.30 21.72
CA ASN A 365 -8.02 -7.61 22.90
C ASN A 365 -9.47 -7.16 22.73
N ARG A 366 -9.72 -5.90 22.31
CA ARG A 366 -11.08 -5.37 22.06
C ARG A 366 -11.84 -6.15 21.00
N LYS A 367 -11.15 -6.54 19.93
CA LYS A 367 -11.74 -7.15 18.73
C LYS A 367 -11.43 -8.65 18.58
N TYR A 368 -11.12 -9.33 19.69
CA TYR A 368 -10.71 -10.73 19.69
C TYR A 368 -11.64 -11.65 18.89
N GLY A 369 -12.95 -11.65 19.20
CA GLY A 369 -13.92 -12.52 18.50
C GLY A 369 -14.01 -12.19 17.00
N ASP A 370 -14.20 -10.91 16.66
CA ASP A 370 -14.35 -10.42 15.29
C ASP A 370 -13.14 -10.71 14.40
N VAL A 371 -11.92 -10.66 14.96
CA VAL A 371 -10.66 -10.83 14.24
C VAL A 371 -10.16 -12.27 14.29
N ILE A 372 -10.06 -12.86 15.48
CA ILE A 372 -9.42 -14.16 15.68
C ILE A 372 -10.40 -15.30 15.38
N ASP A 373 -11.57 -15.33 16.00
CA ASP A 373 -12.48 -16.45 15.87
C ASP A 373 -13.29 -16.42 14.57
N ASP A 374 -13.75 -15.24 14.15
CA ASP A 374 -14.67 -15.07 13.02
C ASP A 374 -13.96 -14.92 11.67
N ARG A 375 -12.68 -14.52 11.67
CA ARG A 375 -11.91 -14.23 10.44
C ARG A 375 -10.63 -15.04 10.32
N VAL A 376 -9.67 -14.90 11.23
CA VAL A 376 -8.42 -15.68 11.20
C VAL A 376 -8.73 -17.18 11.22
N ASN A 377 -9.48 -17.66 12.21
CA ASN A 377 -9.79 -19.08 12.36
C ASN A 377 -10.82 -19.59 11.35
N ARG A 378 -11.91 -18.86 11.11
CA ARG A 378 -13.03 -19.31 10.25
C ARG A 378 -12.87 -19.03 8.76
N LYS A 379 -12.05 -18.05 8.36
CA LYS A 379 -11.82 -17.70 6.95
C LYS A 379 -10.37 -17.99 6.56
N CYS A 380 -9.41 -17.26 7.11
CA CYS A 380 -8.02 -17.27 6.65
C CYS A 380 -7.30 -18.62 6.89
N LEU A 381 -7.69 -19.37 7.93
CA LEU A 381 -7.19 -20.71 8.26
C LEU A 381 -8.14 -21.85 7.84
N SER A 382 -9.26 -21.53 7.18
CA SER A 382 -10.22 -22.54 6.69
C SER A 382 -9.59 -23.49 5.64
N PRO A 383 -10.17 -24.68 5.39
CA PRO A 383 -9.74 -25.54 4.28
C PRO A 383 -9.89 -24.89 2.89
N ASP A 384 -10.84 -23.97 2.74
CA ASP A 384 -11.16 -23.31 1.47
C ASP A 384 -10.26 -22.10 1.17
N ALA A 385 -9.52 -21.61 2.16
CA ALA A 385 -8.55 -20.54 1.95
C ALA A 385 -7.35 -21.02 1.12
N ASN A 386 -6.82 -20.12 0.28
CA ASN A 386 -5.67 -20.47 -0.55
C ASN A 386 -4.42 -20.78 0.31
N TYR A 387 -3.50 -21.56 -0.27
CA TYR A 387 -2.29 -22.03 0.41
C TYR A 387 -1.46 -20.89 1.04
N MET A 388 -1.33 -19.74 0.36
CA MET A 388 -0.50 -18.64 0.85
C MET A 388 -1.17 -17.91 2.02
N THR A 389 -2.47 -17.64 1.93
CA THR A 389 -3.26 -17.07 3.04
C THR A 389 -3.11 -17.91 4.29
N ARG A 390 -3.25 -19.25 4.17
CA ARG A 390 -3.15 -20.18 5.31
C ARG A 390 -1.77 -20.18 5.95
N ARG A 391 -0.69 -20.18 5.15
CA ARG A 391 0.70 -20.10 5.65
C ARG A 391 1.00 -18.77 6.34
N MET A 392 0.79 -17.66 5.65
CA MET A 392 1.11 -16.33 6.18
C MET A 392 0.28 -16.01 7.42
N THR A 393 -0.98 -16.47 7.47
CA THR A 393 -1.84 -16.33 8.65
C THR A 393 -1.33 -17.18 9.83
N LEU A 394 -0.87 -18.41 9.62
CA LEU A 394 -0.27 -19.22 10.70
C LEU A 394 1.02 -18.59 11.24
N GLN A 395 1.87 -18.04 10.36
CA GLN A 395 3.11 -17.36 10.75
C GLN A 395 2.82 -16.08 11.54
N LEU A 396 1.87 -15.27 11.06
CA LEU A 396 1.38 -14.09 11.76
C LEU A 396 0.77 -14.46 13.12
N LEU A 397 -0.10 -15.48 13.17
CA LEU A 397 -0.70 -15.95 14.41
C LEU A 397 0.36 -16.40 15.43
N SER A 398 1.37 -17.16 15.01
CA SER A 398 2.50 -17.53 15.86
C SER A 398 3.23 -16.29 16.40
N SER A 399 3.49 -15.29 15.54
CA SER A 399 4.12 -14.03 15.93
C SER A 399 3.26 -13.21 16.90
N ILE A 400 1.95 -13.15 16.71
CA ILE A 400 0.99 -12.49 17.61
C ILE A 400 1.03 -13.16 18.99
N LEU A 401 0.91 -14.48 19.04
CA LEU A 401 0.81 -15.24 20.28
C LEU A 401 2.12 -15.24 21.10
N LEU A 402 3.28 -15.14 20.44
CA LEU A 402 4.59 -15.11 21.10
C LEU A 402 5.03 -13.68 21.52
N ASN A 403 4.32 -12.63 21.12
CA ASN A 403 4.65 -11.27 21.52
C ASN A 403 4.21 -11.00 22.98
N ARG A 404 5.15 -10.55 23.83
CA ARG A 404 4.92 -10.13 25.22
C ARG A 404 3.74 -9.16 25.40
N ALA A 405 3.53 -8.24 24.46
CA ALA A 405 2.45 -7.26 24.52
C ALA A 405 1.07 -7.92 24.39
N ASN A 406 1.00 -9.06 23.71
CA ASN A 406 -0.22 -9.79 23.39
C ASN A 406 -0.54 -10.92 24.40
N TYR A 407 0.04 -10.90 25.61
CA TYR A 407 -0.15 -11.95 26.62
C TYR A 407 -1.63 -12.33 26.84
N ASN A 408 -2.52 -11.35 26.92
CA ASN A 408 -3.96 -11.58 27.09
C ASN A 408 -4.57 -12.29 25.87
N VAL A 409 -4.24 -11.86 24.65
CA VAL A 409 -4.67 -12.48 23.37
C VAL A 409 -4.16 -13.91 23.28
N MET A 410 -2.90 -14.15 23.68
CA MET A 410 -2.30 -15.48 23.77
C MET A 410 -3.07 -16.37 24.74
N MET A 411 -3.33 -15.90 25.96
CA MET A 411 -4.05 -16.65 26.99
C MET A 411 -5.49 -16.98 26.56
N MET A 412 -6.20 -16.05 25.90
CA MET A 412 -7.52 -16.32 25.31
C MET A 412 -7.45 -17.41 24.24
N TYR A 413 -6.46 -17.34 23.34
CA TYR A 413 -6.30 -18.31 22.25
C TYR A 413 -5.99 -19.73 22.73
N ILE A 414 -5.00 -19.87 23.62
CA ILE A 414 -4.57 -21.19 24.11
C ILE A 414 -5.52 -21.81 25.14
N SER A 415 -6.53 -21.05 25.58
CA SER A 415 -7.60 -21.54 26.45
C SER A 415 -8.82 -22.07 25.67
N SER A 416 -8.94 -21.75 24.38
CA SER A 416 -10.08 -22.16 23.55
C SER A 416 -9.89 -23.57 23.00
N SER A 417 -10.79 -24.48 23.40
CA SER A 417 -10.88 -25.85 22.86
C SER A 417 -11.15 -25.86 21.36
N ARG A 418 -11.98 -24.93 20.85
CA ARG A 418 -12.20 -24.72 19.42
C ARG A 418 -10.91 -24.37 18.68
N ASN A 419 -10.09 -23.49 19.24
CA ASN A 419 -8.87 -23.01 18.58
C ASN A 419 -7.80 -24.12 18.58
N LEU A 420 -7.73 -24.94 19.64
CA LEU A 420 -6.94 -26.17 19.62
C LEU A 420 -7.37 -27.10 18.48
N VAL A 421 -8.68 -27.35 18.31
CA VAL A 421 -9.20 -28.21 17.22
C VAL A 421 -8.80 -27.68 15.84
N THR A 422 -8.91 -26.37 15.60
CA THR A 422 -8.42 -25.75 14.35
C THR A 422 -6.94 -26.08 14.10
N ILE A 423 -6.08 -25.88 15.09
CA ILE A 423 -4.64 -26.16 14.94
C ILE A 423 -4.36 -27.67 14.78
N LEU A 424 -5.08 -28.55 15.47
CA LEU A 424 -4.98 -30.00 15.30
C LEU A 424 -5.41 -30.48 13.90
N CYS A 425 -6.37 -29.78 13.27
CA CYS A 425 -6.73 -30.01 11.87
C CYS A 425 -5.60 -29.54 10.93
N LEU A 426 -4.98 -28.38 11.19
CA LEU A 426 -3.88 -27.85 10.38
C LEU A 426 -2.57 -28.66 10.49
N LEU A 427 -2.33 -29.36 11.62
CA LEU A 427 -1.28 -30.37 11.72
C LEU A 427 -1.51 -31.56 10.76
N ARG A 428 -2.73 -31.79 10.28
CA ARG A 428 -3.06 -32.86 9.34
C ARG A 428 -3.16 -32.39 7.88
N ASP A 429 -2.73 -31.16 7.60
CA ASP A 429 -2.71 -30.61 6.25
C ASP A 429 -1.75 -31.40 5.32
N PRO A 430 -2.09 -31.61 4.04
CA PRO A 430 -1.19 -32.24 3.09
C PRO A 430 0.11 -31.46 2.83
N SER A 431 0.16 -30.16 3.10
CA SER A 431 1.37 -29.36 2.92
C SER A 431 2.33 -29.51 4.11
N PRO A 432 3.59 -29.97 3.91
CA PRO A 432 4.58 -30.05 4.97
C PRO A 432 4.89 -28.66 5.57
N HIS A 433 4.71 -27.61 4.77
CA HIS A 433 4.93 -26.24 5.19
C HIS A 433 3.83 -25.70 6.12
N ILE A 434 2.55 -26.05 5.88
CA ILE A 434 1.45 -25.68 6.79
C ILE A 434 1.56 -26.45 8.10
N THR A 435 1.90 -27.73 8.06
CA THR A 435 2.06 -28.54 9.29
C THR A 435 3.23 -28.06 10.16
N LEU A 436 4.30 -27.52 9.57
CA LEU A 436 5.38 -26.83 10.30
C LEU A 436 4.90 -25.57 11.04
N ASP A 437 4.17 -24.67 10.38
CA ASP A 437 3.68 -23.46 11.06
C ASP A 437 2.59 -23.80 12.10
N ALA A 438 1.73 -24.80 11.81
CA ALA A 438 0.74 -25.30 12.75
C ALA A 438 1.40 -25.89 14.01
N PHE A 439 2.54 -26.56 13.87
CA PHE A 439 3.34 -27.03 15.02
C PHE A 439 3.87 -25.86 15.87
N GLN A 440 4.29 -24.75 15.24
CA GLN A 440 4.76 -23.55 15.95
C GLN A 440 3.65 -22.89 16.79
N VAL A 441 2.38 -22.99 16.39
CA VAL A 441 1.24 -22.57 17.22
C VAL A 441 0.85 -23.65 18.24
N PHE A 442 0.86 -24.93 17.86
CA PHE A 442 0.49 -26.06 18.71
C PHE A 442 1.37 -26.17 19.97
N LYS A 443 2.69 -25.94 19.85
CA LYS A 443 3.60 -25.99 21.00
C LYS A 443 3.20 -25.03 22.12
N ILE A 444 2.55 -23.90 21.80
CA ILE A 444 2.09 -22.90 22.77
C ILE A 444 0.93 -23.46 23.64
N PHE A 445 -0.02 -24.19 23.03
CA PHE A 445 -1.07 -24.90 23.80
C PHE A 445 -0.47 -25.94 24.76
N VAL A 446 0.52 -26.71 24.29
CA VAL A 446 1.16 -27.74 25.12
C VAL A 446 2.04 -27.14 26.23
N ALA A 447 2.67 -25.99 25.97
CA ALA A 447 3.50 -25.26 26.93
C ALA A 447 2.70 -24.52 28.02
N ASN A 448 1.41 -24.21 27.80
CA ASN A 448 0.57 -23.54 28.80
C ASN A 448 0.58 -24.33 30.15
N PRO A 449 1.03 -23.75 31.27
CA PRO A 449 1.00 -24.44 32.56
C PRO A 449 -0.44 -24.60 33.11
N ASN A 450 -1.33 -23.66 32.79
CA ASN A 450 -2.70 -23.56 33.31
C ASN A 450 -3.71 -23.89 32.19
N LYS A 451 -3.66 -25.12 31.67
CA LYS A 451 -4.57 -25.58 30.60
C LYS A 451 -6.00 -25.71 31.13
N PRO A 452 -7.03 -25.15 30.47
CA PRO A 452 -8.42 -25.40 30.83
C PRO A 452 -8.81 -26.89 30.70
N PRO A 453 -9.79 -27.39 31.47
CA PRO A 453 -10.15 -28.81 31.48
C PRO A 453 -10.50 -29.39 30.10
N GLU A 454 -11.16 -28.61 29.23
CA GLU A 454 -11.48 -29.04 27.85
C GLU A 454 -10.22 -29.24 27.00
N VAL A 455 -9.24 -28.34 27.13
CA VAL A 455 -7.95 -28.41 26.43
C VAL A 455 -7.15 -29.62 26.92
N VAL A 456 -7.10 -29.86 28.24
CA VAL A 456 -6.47 -31.05 28.82
C VAL A 456 -7.14 -32.31 28.28
N LYS A 457 -8.47 -32.38 28.30
CA LYS A 457 -9.24 -33.53 27.83
C LYS A 457 -8.95 -33.85 26.36
N ILE A 458 -9.00 -32.87 25.47
CA ILE A 458 -8.72 -33.08 24.03
C ILE A 458 -7.29 -33.61 23.81
N LEU A 459 -6.30 -33.05 24.51
CA LEU A 459 -4.90 -33.50 24.42
C LEU A 459 -4.71 -34.91 25.00
N PHE A 460 -5.39 -35.25 26.10
CA PHE A 460 -5.31 -36.56 26.74
C PHE A 460 -5.99 -37.65 25.91
N ASP A 461 -7.23 -37.42 25.45
CA ASP A 461 -8.01 -38.36 24.63
C ASP A 461 -7.28 -38.72 23.31
N ASN A 462 -6.43 -37.81 22.80
CA ASN A 462 -5.64 -38.00 21.59
C ASN A 462 -4.15 -38.30 21.84
N LYS A 463 -3.69 -38.33 23.09
CA LYS A 463 -2.28 -38.39 23.52
C LYS A 463 -1.44 -39.41 22.75
N VAL A 464 -1.89 -40.67 22.73
CA VAL A 464 -1.17 -41.79 22.07
C VAL A 464 -1.02 -41.56 20.56
N LYS A 465 -2.04 -41.00 19.91
CA LYS A 465 -2.00 -40.69 18.47
C LYS A 465 -1.12 -39.48 18.18
N LEU A 466 -1.18 -38.45 19.02
CA LEU A 466 -0.39 -37.22 18.89
C LEU A 466 1.11 -37.51 19.07
N VAL A 467 1.50 -38.24 20.11
CA VAL A 467 2.92 -38.63 20.33
C VAL A 467 3.46 -39.37 19.11
N LYS A 468 2.79 -40.45 18.69
CA LYS A 468 3.21 -41.23 17.51
C LYS A 468 3.29 -40.42 16.21
N TYR A 469 2.40 -39.44 16.04
CA TYR A 469 2.45 -38.53 14.89
C TYR A 469 3.65 -37.58 14.98
N LEU A 470 3.91 -36.98 16.15
CA LEU A 470 5.02 -36.05 16.37
C LEU A 470 6.40 -36.73 16.23
N GLU A 471 6.54 -37.99 16.63
CA GLU A 471 7.75 -38.79 16.39
C GLU A 471 8.15 -38.83 14.91
N GLY A 472 7.17 -38.87 14.00
CA GLY A 472 7.38 -38.86 12.55
C GLY A 472 7.42 -37.46 11.91
N LEU A 473 6.94 -36.42 12.60
CA LEU A 473 6.74 -35.09 12.03
C LEU A 473 8.08 -34.41 11.66
N HIS A 474 8.28 -34.14 10.36
CA HIS A 474 9.48 -33.52 9.76
C HIS A 474 10.80 -34.08 10.30
N LYS A 475 10.87 -35.42 10.43
CA LYS A 475 11.99 -36.12 11.07
C LYS A 475 13.33 -35.89 10.38
N GLU A 476 13.30 -35.72 9.06
CA GLU A 476 14.46 -35.35 8.23
C GLU A 476 15.08 -34.01 8.67
N ARG A 477 14.27 -33.05 9.13
CA ARG A 477 14.72 -31.71 9.55
C ARG A 477 15.53 -31.74 10.86
N GLU A 478 15.26 -32.68 11.76
CA GLU A 478 15.94 -32.83 13.07
C GLU A 478 17.46 -32.99 12.98
N SER A 479 17.95 -33.45 11.82
CA SER A 479 19.39 -33.61 11.54
C SER A 479 20.12 -32.28 11.26
N SER A 480 19.38 -31.24 10.93
CA SER A 480 19.87 -29.92 10.48
C SER A 480 19.39 -28.75 11.34
N ASP A 481 18.42 -29.00 12.21
CA ASP A 481 17.72 -27.98 12.99
C ASP A 481 17.55 -28.48 14.43
N ASP A 482 18.58 -28.21 15.25
CA ASP A 482 18.62 -28.58 16.66
C ASP A 482 17.44 -27.97 17.44
N GLN A 483 17.07 -26.72 17.12
CA GLN A 483 15.95 -26.04 17.78
C GLN A 483 14.64 -26.77 17.51
N TYR A 484 14.34 -27.13 16.26
CA TYR A 484 13.12 -27.87 15.92
C TYR A 484 13.07 -29.22 16.63
N ARG A 485 14.17 -29.98 16.66
CA ARG A 485 14.25 -31.27 17.35
C ARG A 485 13.97 -31.11 18.85
N ASP A 486 14.62 -30.16 19.50
CA ASP A 486 14.52 -29.98 20.94
C ASP A 486 13.14 -29.45 21.36
N GLU A 487 12.54 -28.52 20.57
CA GLU A 487 11.15 -28.09 20.72
C GLU A 487 10.17 -29.27 20.58
N LYS A 488 10.38 -30.14 19.58
CA LYS A 488 9.53 -31.31 19.34
C LYS A 488 9.60 -32.32 20.47
N GLN A 489 10.82 -32.61 20.95
CA GLN A 489 11.00 -33.53 22.08
C GLN A 489 10.39 -32.99 23.37
N LEU A 490 10.46 -31.67 23.61
CA LEU A 490 9.81 -31.02 24.75
C LEU A 490 8.28 -31.16 24.69
N VAL A 491 7.68 -30.96 23.51
CA VAL A 491 6.23 -31.14 23.29
C VAL A 491 5.82 -32.60 23.54
N ILE A 492 6.52 -33.57 22.94
CA ILE A 492 6.26 -35.01 23.13
C ILE A 492 6.31 -35.37 24.62
N SER A 493 7.42 -35.06 25.29
CA SER A 493 7.64 -35.40 26.70
C SER A 493 6.62 -34.72 27.63
N THR A 494 6.08 -33.56 27.24
CA THR A 494 5.03 -32.86 27.99
C THR A 494 3.66 -33.51 27.80
N LEU A 495 3.34 -34.00 26.59
CA LEU A 495 2.14 -34.80 26.34
C LEU A 495 2.20 -36.15 27.08
N GLU A 496 3.36 -36.81 27.09
CA GLU A 496 3.58 -38.07 27.83
C GLU A 496 3.34 -37.95 29.33
N ARG A 497 3.72 -36.82 29.94
CA ARG A 497 3.45 -36.50 31.34
C ARG A 497 2.02 -36.02 31.63
N LEU A 498 1.21 -35.75 30.61
CA LEU A 498 -0.16 -35.26 30.81
C LEU A 498 -1.03 -36.31 31.53
N GLN A 499 -1.69 -35.88 32.61
CA GLN A 499 -2.62 -36.64 33.44
C GLN A 499 -3.94 -35.85 33.53
N ILE A 500 -5.03 -36.55 33.87
CA ILE A 500 -6.37 -35.99 34.17
C ILE A 500 -6.63 -36.15 35.67
#